data_AF-A0A7J3JGH8-F1
#
_entry.id   AF-A0A7J3JGH8-F1
#
_cell.length_a   1.000
_cell.length_b   1.000
_cell.length_c   1.000
_cell.angle_alpha   90.00
_cell.angle_beta   90.00
_cell.angle_gamma   90.00
#
_symmetry.space_group_name_H-M   'P 1'
#
loop_
_entity.id
_entity.type
_entity.pdbx_description
1 polymer ?
#
loop_
_entity_poly.entity_id
_entity_poly.type
_entity_poly.pdbx_seq_one_letter_code
_entity_poly.pdbx_strand_id
1 'polypeptide(L)' 'MLEQILLELGCEPIAIEVLPGHVHVFCSCPPRLSPAYVVNYLKGGEE' A
#
# COMPACT_ATOMS: atom_id res chain seq x y z
N MET A 1 -0.67 -6.54 -8.91
CA MET A 1 0.65 -6.41 -8.24
C MET A 1 0.49 -5.66 -6.93
N LEU A 2 0.23 -4.34 -6.94
CA LEU A 2 0.03 -3.55 -5.70
C LEU A 2 -1.12 -4.05 -4.80
N GLU A 3 -2.25 -4.45 -5.41
CA GLU A 3 -3.38 -5.00 -4.65
C GLU A 3 -3.00 -6.27 -3.88
N GLN A 4 -2.19 -7.14 -4.48
CA GLN A 4 -1.73 -8.38 -3.84
C GLN A 4 -0.78 -8.06 -2.68
N ILE A 5 0.14 -7.11 -2.88
CA ILE A 5 1.06 -6.63 -1.83
C ILE A 5 0.28 -6.06 -0.64
N LEU A 6 -0.78 -5.28 -0.90
CA LEU A 6 -1.66 -4.76 0.15
C LEU A 6 -2.35 -5.89 0.91
N LEU A 7 -2.90 -6.90 0.20
CA LEU A 7 -3.55 -8.05 0.82
C LEU A 7 -2.57 -8.89 1.67
N GLU A 8 -1.35 -9.11 1.18
CA GLU A 8 -0.27 -9.77 1.93
C GLU A 8 0.08 -9.02 3.22
N LEU A 9 0.04 -7.69 3.18
CA LEU A 9 0.24 -6.83 4.36
C LEU A 9 -0.98 -6.82 5.32
N GLY A 10 -2.08 -7.45 4.93
CA GLY A 10 -3.36 -7.42 5.66
C GLY A 10 -4.12 -6.10 5.51
N CYS A 11 -3.84 -5.33 4.47
CA CYS A 11 -4.54 -4.11 4.08
C CYS A 11 -5.57 -4.42 2.97
N GLU A 12 -6.73 -3.78 3.04
CA GLU A 12 -7.78 -3.91 2.03
C GLU A 12 -7.67 -2.77 1.00
N PRO A 13 -7.43 -3.06 -0.30
CA PRO A 13 -7.40 -2.03 -1.33
C PRO A 13 -8.82 -1.48 -1.58
N ILE A 14 -8.95 -0.15 -1.59
CA ILE A 14 -10.22 0.55 -1.86
C ILE A 14 -10.20 1.12 -3.28
N ALA A 15 -9.11 1.78 -3.66
CA ALA A 15 -8.90 2.30 -5.00
C ALA A 15 -7.40 2.47 -5.29
N ILE A 16 -6.97 2.16 -6.51
CA ILE A 16 -5.60 2.37 -6.97
C ILE A 16 -5.64 3.04 -8.34
N GLU A 17 -5.00 4.20 -8.46
CA GLU A 17 -4.90 4.94 -9.72
C GLU A 17 -3.43 5.09 -10.11
N VAL A 18 -3.09 4.58 -11.29
CA VAL A 18 -1.75 4.69 -11.86
C VAL A 18 -1.72 5.85 -12.83
N LEU A 19 -0.87 6.83 -12.54
CA LEU A 19 -0.68 8.03 -13.35
C LEU A 19 0.76 8.07 -13.89
N PRO A 20 1.03 8.86 -14.95
CA PRO A 20 2.41 9.07 -15.38
C PRO A 20 3.26 9.68 -14.24
N GLY A 21 4.26 8.94 -13.78
CA GLY A 21 5.22 9.38 -12.76
C GLY A 21 4.81 9.21 -11.30
N HIS A 22 3.56 8.83 -11.00
CA HIS A 22 3.11 8.58 -9.62
C HIS A 22 1.89 7.67 -9.55
N VAL A 23 1.56 7.22 -8.34
CA VAL A 23 0.43 6.34 -8.05
C VAL A 23 -0.34 6.89 -6.85
N HIS A 24 -1.67 6.86 -6.92
CA HIS A 24 -2.53 7.06 -5.75
C HIS A 24 -3.02 5.71 -5.24
N VAL A 25 -2.91 5.50 -3.94
CA VAL A 25 -3.38 4.29 -3.27
C VAL A 25 -4.30 4.70 -2.14
N PHE A 26 -5.54 4.22 -2.19
CA PHE A 26 -6.48 4.24 -1.09
C PHE A 26 -6.66 2.82 -0.58
N CYS A 27 -6.39 2.60 0.70
CA CYS A 27 -6.55 1.30 1.35
C CYS A 27 -6.99 1.47 2.81
N SER A 28 -7.70 0.47 3.31
CA SER A 28 -7.98 0.30 4.73
C SER A 28 -6.86 -0.52 5.35
N CYS A 29 -6.22 0.00 6.41
CA CYS A 29 -5.09 -0.66 7.05
C CYS A 29 -5.40 -0.95 8.52
N PRO A 30 -4.87 -2.06 9.08
CA PRO A 30 -4.90 -2.27 10.52
C PRO A 30 -4.25 -1.10 11.27
N PRO A 31 -4.84 -0.63 12.39
CA PRO A 31 -4.36 0.57 13.10
C PRO A 31 -2.96 0.44 13.69
N ARG A 32 -2.45 -0.80 13.80
CA ARG A 32 -1.06 -1.09 14.22
C ARG A 32 -0.02 -0.75 13.15
N LEU A 33 -0.42 -0.65 11.87
CA LEU A 33 0.49 -0.33 10.78
C LEU A 33 0.56 1.18 10.60
N SER A 34 1.75 1.75 10.77
CA SER A 34 1.94 3.18 10.49
C SER A 34 1.89 3.45 8.98
N PRO A 35 1.39 4.60 8.53
CA PRO A 35 1.39 4.96 7.11
C PRO A 35 2.79 4.91 6.49
N ALA A 36 3.83 5.31 7.23
CA ALA A 36 5.22 5.26 6.76
C ALA A 36 5.69 3.83 6.48
N TYR A 37 5.34 2.87 7.35
CA TYR A 37 5.64 1.46 7.16
C TYR A 37 4.97 0.92 5.89
N VAL A 38 3.67 1.18 5.73
CA VAL A 38 2.91 0.75 4.54
C VAL A 38 3.53 1.31 3.26
N VAL A 39 3.87 2.61 3.24
CA VAL A 39 4.49 3.24 2.07
C VAL A 39 5.90 2.69 1.78
N ASN A 40 6.69 2.39 2.81
CA ASN A 40 8.01 1.79 2.64
C ASN A 40 7.91 0.41 1.97
N TYR A 41 7.00 -0.43 2.48
CA TYR A 41 6.75 -1.77 1.94
C TYR A 41 6.25 -1.70 0.48
N LEU A 42 5.31 -0.80 0.18
CA LEU A 42 4.81 -0.59 -1.18
C LEU A 42 5.90 -0.13 -2.18
N LYS A 43 6.93 0.56 -1.69
CA LYS A 43 8.08 1.00 -2.50
C LYS A 43 9.17 -0.07 -2.64
N GLY A 44 8.96 -1.26 -2.09
CA GLY A 44 9.93 -2.36 -2.11
C GLY A 44 11.00 -2.26 -1.03
N GLY A 45 10.79 -1.46 0.01
CA GLY A 45 11.62 -1.48 1.21
C GLY A 45 11.24 -2.67 2.10
N GLU A 46 12.24 -3.31 2.71
CA GLU A 46 12.03 -4.31 3.76
C GLU A 46 11.97 -3.61 5.14
N GLU A 47 11.60 -4.37 6.18
CA GLU A 47 11.59 -3.93 7.59
C GLU A 47 12.93 -3.35 8.05
#